data_AF-A0A6P4BRZ1-F1
#
_entry.id   AF-A0A6P4BRZ1-F1
#
_cell.length_a   1.000
_cell.length_b   1.000
_cell.length_c   1.000
_cell.angle_alpha   90.00
_cell.angle_beta   90.00
_cell.angle_gamma   90.00
#
_symmetry.space_group_name_H-M   'P 1'
#
loop_
_entity.id
_entity.type
_entity.pdbx_description
1 polymer ?
#
loop_
_entity_poly.entity_id
_entity_poly.type
_entity_poly.pdbx_seq_one_letter_code
_entity_poly.pdbx_strand_id
1 'polypeptide(L)'
;MLGCRGSRISHHFRECDLHFHLPTTFRFGYSGLQPQSFQLSFPCPLKPCWGGLTTIVANHNRVQSRSCCSATPPKPRGEIPLLFNSLSQQEDEREMISDGVSSVAGGIVALGKFDALHIGHRELAIQASRAGPPFLLSFVGMAKVLGWEPRPPIVATCDRKRVLSSWVSYCCNMVPEEFHVEFSSVRHLSPQQFVEKLSKELRVRGVVAGENYRFGYKAAGDALELIKLCEEYGMEAYIIKSVMDKNSANVTSSSNPKERGQVSSTRVREALAVGDMAYVSELLGRQHRLILKATNQERFAVEQHKVSAPKSCLLNLAPKEGLYEKCSLLLGQENVVQCRVVIDKKFVHVETDYDGGLSDIFGAPNSQFLPIEFGDSRT
;
A
#
# COMPACT_ATOMS: atom_id res chain seq x y z
N MET A 1 13.13 -48.23 -34.04
CA MET A 1 11.67 -48.47 -34.07
C MET A 1 11.19 -48.60 -32.64
N LEU A 2 10.22 -47.78 -32.20
CA LEU A 2 9.59 -47.80 -30.85
C LEU A 2 10.56 -47.64 -29.64
N GLY A 3 10.12 -47.30 -28.43
CA GLY A 3 8.78 -46.87 -27.99
C GLY A 3 8.82 -46.29 -26.57
N CYS A 4 7.89 -45.38 -26.24
CA CYS A 4 7.95 -44.59 -25.01
C CYS A 4 7.27 -45.26 -23.79
N ARG A 5 7.63 -44.82 -22.58
CA ARG A 5 6.68 -44.57 -21.48
C ARG A 5 7.24 -43.54 -20.48
N GLY A 6 6.48 -42.48 -20.23
CA GLY A 6 6.82 -41.45 -19.25
C GLY A 6 5.85 -41.46 -18.06
N SER A 7 6.32 -40.96 -16.90
CA SER A 7 5.52 -40.81 -15.69
C SER A 7 4.88 -39.42 -15.58
N ARG A 8 3.77 -39.33 -14.84
CA ARG A 8 2.83 -38.21 -14.90
C ARG A 8 3.23 -37.01 -14.04
N ILE A 9 2.94 -35.81 -14.54
CA ILE A 9 3.06 -34.53 -13.83
C ILE A 9 1.80 -34.31 -13.00
N SER A 10 1.94 -33.78 -11.78
CA SER A 10 0.82 -33.28 -10.96
C SER A 10 0.71 -31.76 -11.10
N HIS A 11 -0.46 -31.26 -11.50
CA HIS A 11 -0.75 -29.84 -11.64
C HIS A 11 -1.45 -29.33 -10.37
N HIS A 12 -0.85 -28.35 -9.69
CA HIS A 12 -1.47 -27.72 -8.51
C HIS A 12 -1.40 -26.19 -8.54
N PHE A 13 -1.83 -25.60 -9.65
CA PHE A 13 -2.34 -24.23 -9.72
C PHE A 13 -3.78 -24.31 -10.21
N ARG A 14 -4.73 -23.73 -9.46
CA ARG A 14 -6.12 -23.56 -9.87
C ARG A 14 -6.43 -22.08 -9.98
N GLU A 15 -6.59 -21.62 -11.20
CA GLU A 15 -7.40 -20.44 -11.49
C GLU A 15 -8.88 -20.76 -11.23
N CYS A 16 -9.69 -19.72 -11.04
CA CYS A 16 -11.12 -19.85 -10.76
C CYS A 16 -11.91 -18.88 -11.64
N ASP A 17 -11.90 -19.14 -12.95
CA ASP A 17 -12.88 -18.57 -13.86
C ASP A 17 -14.20 -19.36 -13.75
N LEU A 18 -15.30 -18.65 -13.47
CA LEU A 18 -16.63 -19.25 -13.35
C LEU A 18 -17.66 -18.41 -14.12
N HIS A 19 -17.77 -18.71 -15.42
CA HIS A 19 -18.96 -18.37 -16.20
C HIS A 19 -20.18 -19.12 -15.63
N PHE A 20 -21.17 -18.40 -15.12
CA PHE A 20 -22.46 -18.97 -14.72
C PHE A 20 -23.54 -18.71 -15.77
N HIS A 21 -23.94 -19.76 -16.48
CA HIS A 21 -25.30 -19.86 -17.00
C HIS A 21 -26.22 -20.33 -15.88
N LEU A 22 -27.41 -19.72 -15.75
CA LEU A 22 -28.48 -20.27 -14.91
C LEU A 22 -29.08 -21.53 -15.55
N PRO A 23 -29.62 -22.42 -14.71
CA PRO A 23 -31.04 -22.72 -14.85
C PRO A 23 -31.85 -22.49 -13.55
N THR A 24 -33.17 -22.58 -13.68
CA THR A 24 -34.18 -22.09 -12.73
C THR A 24 -34.75 -23.19 -11.80
N THR A 25 -35.50 -22.75 -10.77
CA THR A 25 -36.39 -23.53 -9.85
C THR A 25 -35.69 -24.56 -8.92
N PHE A 26 -36.05 -24.73 -7.64
CA PHE A 26 -37.41 -24.96 -7.09
C PHE A 26 -37.71 -24.25 -5.73
N ARG A 27 -38.84 -24.59 -5.10
CA ARG A 27 -39.50 -23.85 -3.99
C ARG A 27 -39.28 -24.42 -2.57
N PHE A 28 -39.26 -23.50 -1.60
CA PHE A 28 -39.81 -23.53 -0.21
C PHE A 28 -39.68 -24.79 0.69
N GLY A 29 -39.18 -24.53 1.90
CA GLY A 29 -39.53 -25.25 3.14
C GLY A 29 -39.39 -24.30 4.33
N TYR A 30 -40.39 -24.18 5.20
CA TYR A 30 -40.44 -23.17 6.28
C TYR A 30 -40.58 -23.84 7.66
N SER A 31 -39.51 -23.80 8.45
CA SER A 31 -39.53 -23.97 9.91
C SER A 31 -38.20 -23.45 10.49
N GLY A 32 -38.13 -22.73 11.61
CA GLY A 32 -39.19 -22.28 12.50
C GLY A 32 -39.00 -22.81 13.92
N LEU A 33 -38.01 -22.30 14.65
CA LEU A 33 -37.86 -22.46 16.11
C LEU A 33 -36.84 -21.45 16.68
N GLN A 34 -37.18 -20.87 17.83
CA GLN A 34 -36.36 -19.97 18.68
C GLN A 34 -37.05 -19.94 20.07
N PRO A 35 -36.43 -19.43 21.15
CA PRO A 35 -35.01 -19.28 21.45
C PRO A 35 -34.60 -20.08 22.71
N GLN A 36 -33.32 -20.08 23.08
CA GLN A 36 -32.91 -20.19 24.48
C GLN A 36 -31.83 -19.16 24.82
N SER A 37 -31.99 -18.51 25.97
CA SER A 37 -31.14 -17.42 26.45
C SER A 37 -30.14 -17.92 27.50
N PHE A 38 -28.86 -17.62 27.30
CA PHE A 38 -27.86 -17.74 28.36
C PHE A 38 -27.36 -16.34 28.75
N GLN A 39 -27.68 -15.93 29.98
CA GLN A 39 -27.04 -14.79 30.64
C GLN A 39 -25.70 -15.25 31.22
N LEU A 40 -24.64 -14.47 31.00
CA LEU A 40 -23.42 -14.53 31.79
C LEU A 40 -23.09 -13.13 32.30
N SER A 41 -22.79 -13.04 33.59
CA SER A 41 -22.62 -11.78 34.33
C SER A 41 -21.17 -11.31 34.37
N PHE A 42 -20.98 -9.98 34.31
CA PHE A 42 -19.68 -9.34 34.41
C PHE A 42 -19.21 -9.20 35.87
N PRO A 43 -17.93 -9.46 36.17
CA PRO A 43 -17.22 -8.85 37.28
C PRO A 43 -16.78 -7.41 36.94
N CYS A 44 -16.72 -6.54 37.96
CA CYS A 44 -16.38 -5.11 37.79
C CYS A 44 -14.87 -4.86 37.53
N PRO A 45 -14.50 -3.74 36.86
CA PRO A 45 -13.11 -3.32 36.70
C PRO A 45 -12.52 -2.72 38.00
N LEU A 46 -11.25 -3.00 38.26
CA LEU A 46 -10.48 -2.39 39.36
C LEU A 46 -9.91 -1.03 38.94
N LYS A 47 -9.94 -0.06 39.85
CA LYS A 47 -9.31 1.27 39.68
C LYS A 47 -7.85 1.25 40.17
N PRO A 48 -6.92 1.88 39.44
CA PRO A 48 -5.74 2.51 40.02
C PRO A 48 -6.08 3.92 40.55
N CYS A 49 -5.48 4.33 41.67
CA CYS A 49 -5.67 5.67 42.24
C CYS A 49 -4.69 6.70 41.67
N TRP A 50 -5.04 7.99 41.79
CA TRP A 50 -4.13 9.09 41.47
C TRP A 50 -3.05 9.29 42.55
N GLY A 51 -1.83 9.46 42.07
CA GLY A 51 -0.76 10.25 42.68
C GLY A 51 0.16 10.70 41.53
N GLY A 52 0.66 11.93 41.47
CA GLY A 52 0.75 12.94 42.52
C GLY A 52 2.18 13.46 42.58
N LEU A 53 2.67 14.03 41.49
CA LEU A 53 4.07 14.43 41.34
C LEU A 53 4.21 15.95 41.45
N THR A 54 5.01 16.41 42.40
CA THR A 54 5.24 17.83 42.69
C THR A 54 6.31 18.44 41.80
N THR A 55 6.10 19.70 41.43
CA THR A 55 7.06 20.53 40.71
C THR A 55 8.27 20.89 41.60
N ILE A 56 9.48 20.80 41.07
CA ILE A 56 10.67 21.48 41.61
C ILE A 56 11.33 22.27 40.48
N VAL A 57 11.74 23.50 40.77
CA VAL A 57 12.30 24.46 39.80
C VAL A 57 13.72 24.83 40.20
N ALA A 58 14.62 24.80 39.20
CA ALA A 58 15.92 25.47 39.05
C ALA A 58 16.83 25.72 40.27
N ASN A 59 18.13 25.51 40.06
CA ASN A 59 19.02 26.69 40.09
C ASN A 59 20.25 26.56 39.18
N HIS A 60 20.81 27.70 38.77
CA HIS A 60 22.11 27.77 38.12
C HIS A 60 23.25 27.60 39.12
N ASN A 61 24.44 27.22 38.63
CA ASN A 61 25.65 27.89 39.11
C ASN A 61 26.74 28.00 38.03
N ARG A 62 27.67 28.93 38.23
CA ARG A 62 28.62 29.44 37.22
C ARG A 62 30.00 29.61 37.85
N VAL A 63 31.05 29.15 37.18
CA VAL A 63 32.45 29.41 37.56
C VAL A 63 33.19 30.05 36.39
N GLN A 64 34.12 30.97 36.66
CA GLN A 64 34.92 31.68 35.66
C GLN A 64 36.39 31.82 36.08
N SER A 65 37.27 31.72 35.10
CA SER A 65 38.59 32.38 35.03
C SER A 65 38.76 32.79 33.55
N ARG A 66 39.09 34.03 33.15
CA ARG A 66 40.21 34.93 33.49
C ARG A 66 41.59 34.32 33.22
N SER A 67 42.54 34.95 32.51
CA SER A 67 42.51 36.10 31.56
C SER A 67 43.95 36.37 31.07
N CYS A 68 44.13 36.91 29.85
CA CYS A 68 44.96 38.10 29.49
C CYS A 68 45.39 38.11 28.01
N CYS A 69 45.89 39.26 27.51
CA CYS A 69 46.03 39.57 26.07
C CYS A 69 47.34 40.30 25.70
N SER A 70 47.84 40.07 24.48
CA SER A 70 48.79 40.90 23.70
C SER A 70 48.97 40.28 22.29
N ALA A 71 49.44 40.93 21.21
CA ALA A 71 49.38 42.31 20.73
C ALA A 71 49.59 42.30 19.17
N THR A 72 49.42 43.44 18.46
CA THR A 72 49.43 43.57 16.96
C THR A 72 50.55 44.52 16.46
N PRO A 73 50.72 44.92 15.16
CA PRO A 73 50.17 44.51 13.83
C PRO A 73 51.36 44.02 12.90
N PRO A 74 51.58 44.33 11.57
CA PRO A 74 50.81 44.90 10.45
C PRO A 74 50.88 44.08 9.11
N LYS A 75 51.40 44.65 7.98
CA LYS A 75 51.49 44.12 6.58
C LYS A 75 52.64 44.80 5.79
N PRO A 76 53.00 44.34 4.55
CA PRO A 76 52.65 45.15 3.35
C PRO A 76 52.10 44.33 2.15
N ARG A 77 52.31 44.77 0.89
CA ARG A 77 51.59 44.40 -0.37
C ARG A 77 52.50 43.79 -1.47
N GLY A 78 51.88 43.16 -2.49
CA GLY A 78 52.44 42.88 -3.83
C GLY A 78 52.47 41.39 -4.19
N GLU A 79 52.32 40.92 -5.44
CA GLU A 79 51.90 41.51 -6.73
C GLU A 79 51.20 40.41 -7.60
N ILE A 80 50.74 40.73 -8.82
CA ILE A 80 50.16 39.77 -9.80
C ILE A 80 51.11 39.61 -10.99
N PRO A 81 51.37 38.37 -11.44
CA PRO A 81 51.42 38.09 -12.88
C PRO A 81 50.32 37.14 -13.36
N LEU A 82 49.87 37.37 -14.60
CA LEU A 82 48.99 36.47 -15.36
C LEU A 82 49.81 35.33 -15.99
N LEU A 83 49.16 34.21 -16.32
CA LEU A 83 49.23 33.66 -17.68
C LEU A 83 48.15 32.58 -17.94
N PHE A 84 47.72 32.50 -19.21
CA PHE A 84 46.79 31.50 -19.73
C PHE A 84 47.55 30.27 -20.26
N ASN A 85 47.03 29.08 -20.01
CA ASN A 85 46.95 27.93 -20.95
C ASN A 85 46.05 26.87 -20.28
N SER A 86 44.93 26.41 -20.86
CA SER A 86 44.67 25.85 -22.20
C SER A 86 44.89 24.33 -22.26
N LEU A 87 43.77 23.61 -22.15
CA LEU A 87 43.46 22.28 -22.69
C LEU A 87 44.52 21.16 -22.62
N SER A 88 44.28 20.20 -21.72
CA SER A 88 44.17 18.80 -22.13
C SER A 88 43.11 18.08 -21.30
N GLN A 89 42.34 17.19 -21.92
CA GLN A 89 41.51 16.22 -21.21
C GLN A 89 42.39 15.02 -20.86
N GLN A 90 42.33 14.58 -19.61
CA GLN A 90 42.64 13.19 -19.28
C GLN A 90 41.73 12.76 -18.15
N GLU A 91 40.69 12.01 -18.50
CA GLU A 91 39.75 11.41 -17.56
C GLU A 91 40.46 10.24 -16.90
N ASP A 92 40.98 10.46 -15.68
CA ASP A 92 41.74 9.44 -14.93
C ASP A 92 40.78 8.34 -14.46
N GLU A 93 40.76 7.22 -15.18
CA GLU A 93 39.85 6.07 -14.96
C GLU A 93 40.12 5.39 -13.60
N ARG A 94 39.63 6.00 -12.53
CA ARG A 94 39.39 5.34 -11.26
C ARG A 94 37.91 5.03 -11.14
N GLU A 95 37.57 3.76 -11.41
CA GLU A 95 36.27 3.20 -11.03
C GLU A 95 36.06 3.38 -9.51
N MET A 96 35.38 4.45 -9.12
CA MET A 96 34.72 4.46 -7.82
C MET A 96 33.58 3.45 -7.90
N ILE A 97 33.82 2.28 -7.32
CA ILE A 97 32.76 1.35 -6.96
C ILE A 97 31.81 2.12 -6.06
N SER A 98 30.69 2.56 -6.65
CA SER A 98 29.54 3.05 -5.92
C SER A 98 29.02 1.88 -5.08
N ASP A 99 29.44 1.84 -3.82
CA ASP A 99 28.96 0.91 -2.80
C ASP A 99 27.51 1.32 -2.44
N GLY A 100 26.62 1.07 -3.40
CA GLY A 100 25.31 1.68 -3.54
C GLY A 100 24.35 1.19 -2.48
N VAL A 101 24.42 1.80 -1.31
CA VAL A 101 23.52 1.55 -0.19
C VAL A 101 22.07 1.64 -0.66
N SER A 102 21.37 0.51 -0.61
CA SER A 102 19.95 0.43 -1.00
C SER A 102 19.11 1.41 -0.19
N SER A 103 18.06 1.99 -0.79
CA SER A 103 17.19 2.96 -0.09
C SER A 103 16.40 2.35 1.08
N VAL A 104 16.38 1.01 1.19
CA VAL A 104 15.78 0.26 2.33
C VAL A 104 16.82 -0.23 3.35
N ALA A 105 18.11 0.10 3.17
CA ALA A 105 19.17 -0.34 4.06
C ALA A 105 18.95 0.19 5.49
N GLY A 106 19.17 -0.66 6.48
CA GLY A 106 18.84 -0.36 7.88
C GLY A 106 17.33 -0.37 8.19
N GLY A 107 16.45 -0.59 7.21
CA GLY A 107 15.00 -0.65 7.36
C GLY A 107 14.46 -2.02 7.77
N ILE A 108 13.14 -2.07 7.99
CA ILE A 108 12.36 -3.29 8.21
C ILE A 108 11.35 -3.45 7.08
N VAL A 109 11.43 -4.54 6.31
CA VAL A 109 10.62 -4.75 5.10
C VAL A 109 9.41 -5.64 5.37
N ALA A 110 8.22 -5.07 5.27
CA ALA A 110 6.98 -5.83 5.07
C ALA A 110 6.99 -6.47 3.68
N LEU A 111 6.83 -7.80 3.62
CA LEU A 111 6.88 -8.58 2.37
C LEU A 111 5.47 -8.83 1.81
N GLY A 112 5.24 -8.57 0.52
CA GLY A 112 3.92 -8.78 -0.07
C GLY A 112 3.74 -8.28 -1.52
N LYS A 113 2.48 -8.22 -1.96
CA LYS A 113 2.08 -7.65 -3.27
C LYS A 113 1.43 -6.27 -3.17
N PHE A 114 0.91 -5.91 -1.99
CA PHE A 114 0.44 -4.57 -1.62
C PHE A 114 -0.65 -3.89 -2.50
N ASP A 115 -1.23 -4.58 -3.49
CA ASP A 115 -2.25 -4.12 -4.46
C ASP A 115 -3.29 -3.16 -3.85
N ALA A 116 -4.08 -3.63 -2.87
CA ALA A 116 -5.14 -2.84 -2.23
C ALA A 116 -4.68 -1.78 -1.22
N LEU A 117 -3.48 -1.92 -0.64
CA LEU A 117 -3.11 -1.25 0.62
C LEU A 117 -4.25 -1.35 1.68
N HIS A 118 -4.82 -2.55 1.89
CA HIS A 118 -5.93 -2.79 2.83
C HIS A 118 -5.44 -2.89 4.29
N ILE A 119 -6.35 -3.01 5.27
CA ILE A 119 -5.97 -2.98 6.71
C ILE A 119 -4.94 -4.06 7.10
N GLY A 120 -4.94 -5.23 6.46
CA GLY A 120 -3.88 -6.24 6.65
C GLY A 120 -2.48 -5.83 6.16
N HIS A 121 -2.38 -4.92 5.18
CA HIS A 121 -1.09 -4.33 4.77
C HIS A 121 -0.65 -3.22 5.73
N ARG A 122 -1.60 -2.47 6.29
CA ARG A 122 -1.33 -1.48 7.34
C ARG A 122 -0.80 -2.15 8.60
N GLU A 123 -1.33 -3.30 9.01
CA GLU A 123 -0.80 -4.06 10.15
C GLU A 123 0.65 -4.52 9.94
N LEU A 124 1.01 -5.01 8.74
CA LEU A 124 2.42 -5.30 8.42
C LEU A 124 3.32 -4.06 8.58
N ALA A 125 2.86 -2.88 8.14
CA ALA A 125 3.61 -1.63 8.27
C ALA A 125 3.72 -1.13 9.71
N ILE A 126 2.66 -1.28 10.53
CA ILE A 126 2.66 -0.97 11.98
C ILE A 126 3.65 -1.86 12.73
N GLN A 127 3.74 -3.13 12.36
CA GLN A 127 4.65 -4.07 13.01
C GLN A 127 6.11 -3.80 12.58
N ALA A 128 6.33 -3.43 11.30
CA ALA A 128 7.64 -2.96 10.83
C ALA A 128 8.09 -1.69 11.55
N SER A 129 7.18 -0.72 11.75
CA SER A 129 7.49 0.58 12.38
C SER A 129 7.87 0.48 13.86
N ARG A 130 7.59 -0.66 14.51
CA ARG A 130 7.99 -0.93 15.90
C ARG A 130 9.45 -1.39 16.01
N ALA A 131 10.03 -1.93 14.93
CA ALA A 131 11.41 -2.41 14.89
C ALA A 131 12.36 -1.48 14.09
N GLY A 132 11.84 -0.61 13.22
CA GLY A 132 12.64 0.36 12.49
C GLY A 132 11.87 1.13 11.40
N PRO A 133 12.58 1.82 10.49
CA PRO A 133 11.96 2.47 9.33
C PRO A 133 11.13 1.48 8.50
N PRO A 134 9.80 1.67 8.37
CA PRO A 134 8.91 0.69 7.76
C PRO A 134 8.89 0.82 6.23
N PHE A 135 9.18 -0.28 5.53
CA PHE A 135 9.12 -0.35 4.08
C PHE A 135 8.16 -1.46 3.60
N LEU A 136 7.44 -1.23 2.50
CA LEU A 136 6.62 -2.22 1.81
C LEU A 136 7.38 -2.72 0.58
N LEU A 137 7.98 -3.91 0.67
CA LEU A 137 8.71 -4.53 -0.44
C LEU A 137 7.73 -5.28 -1.34
N SER A 138 7.47 -4.72 -2.52
CA SER A 138 6.47 -5.22 -3.48
C SER A 138 7.11 -5.80 -4.74
N PHE A 139 6.56 -6.93 -5.21
CA PHE A 139 7.03 -7.62 -6.41
C PHE A 139 6.30 -7.14 -7.68
N VAL A 140 6.95 -6.26 -8.43
CA VAL A 140 6.43 -5.71 -9.70
C VAL A 140 6.70 -6.67 -10.87
N GLY A 141 6.07 -6.42 -12.03
CA GLY A 141 6.22 -7.27 -13.23
C GLY A 141 5.56 -8.66 -13.17
N MET A 142 5.14 -9.14 -11.99
CA MET A 142 4.67 -10.51 -11.74
C MET A 142 3.62 -11.03 -12.76
N ALA A 143 2.60 -10.23 -13.11
CA ALA A 143 1.57 -10.66 -14.06
C ALA A 143 2.16 -10.98 -15.45
N LYS A 144 2.98 -10.09 -16.01
CA LYS A 144 3.70 -10.27 -17.28
C LYS A 144 4.63 -11.49 -17.25
N VAL A 145 5.27 -11.75 -16.11
CA VAL A 145 6.22 -12.86 -15.91
C VAL A 145 5.53 -14.22 -15.78
N LEU A 146 4.24 -14.25 -15.39
CA LEU A 146 3.43 -15.45 -15.22
C LEU A 146 2.38 -15.66 -16.34
N GLY A 147 2.26 -14.72 -17.29
CA GLY A 147 1.27 -14.78 -18.37
C GLY A 147 -0.16 -14.44 -17.93
N TRP A 148 -0.33 -13.75 -16.80
CA TRP A 148 -1.64 -13.32 -16.32
C TRP A 148 -2.14 -12.06 -17.02
N GLU A 149 -3.45 -12.03 -17.29
CA GLU A 149 -4.13 -10.83 -17.82
C GLU A 149 -3.90 -9.58 -16.94
N PRO A 150 -3.54 -8.43 -17.55
CA PRO A 150 -3.41 -7.17 -16.83
C PRO A 150 -4.73 -6.74 -16.20
N ARG A 151 -4.76 -6.66 -14.86
CA ARG A 151 -5.91 -6.17 -14.09
C ARG A 151 -5.61 -4.75 -13.56
N PRO A 152 -6.55 -3.80 -13.64
CA PRO A 152 -6.39 -2.47 -13.04
C PRO A 152 -5.99 -2.58 -11.56
N PRO A 153 -5.06 -1.75 -11.06
CA PRO A 153 -4.69 -1.76 -9.64
C PRO A 153 -5.89 -1.30 -8.81
N ILE A 154 -5.95 -1.68 -7.53
CA ILE A 154 -7.00 -1.18 -6.63
C ILE A 154 -6.72 0.28 -6.26
N VAL A 155 -5.46 0.63 -5.99
CA VAL A 155 -5.00 2.00 -5.70
C VAL A 155 -4.16 2.51 -6.87
N ALA A 156 -4.56 3.64 -7.48
CA ALA A 156 -3.82 4.27 -8.57
C ALA A 156 -2.40 4.64 -8.13
N THR A 157 -1.40 4.46 -9.00
CA THR A 157 0.02 4.67 -8.66
C THR A 157 0.31 6.07 -8.10
N CYS A 158 -0.38 7.10 -8.59
CA CYS A 158 -0.28 8.47 -8.07
C CYS A 158 -0.88 8.67 -6.67
N ASP A 159 -1.82 7.82 -6.24
CA ASP A 159 -2.49 7.92 -4.93
C ASP A 159 -1.77 7.14 -3.82
N ARG A 160 -0.89 6.19 -4.17
CA ARG A 160 -0.26 5.28 -3.19
C ARG A 160 0.47 6.04 -2.09
N LYS A 161 1.22 7.09 -2.42
CA LYS A 161 1.89 7.97 -1.44
C LYS A 161 0.90 8.57 -0.43
N ARG A 162 -0.27 9.06 -0.86
CA ARG A 162 -1.31 9.59 0.06
C ARG A 162 -1.80 8.50 1.01
N VAL A 163 -2.09 7.31 0.48
CA VAL A 163 -2.56 6.17 1.30
C VAL A 163 -1.51 5.80 2.36
N LEU A 164 -0.22 5.77 2.01
CA LEU A 164 0.87 5.49 2.94
C LEU A 164 1.06 6.60 3.98
N SER A 165 1.01 7.87 3.56
CA SER A 165 1.03 9.02 4.48
C SER A 165 -0.12 8.98 5.49
N SER A 166 -1.31 8.48 5.10
CA SER A 166 -2.44 8.28 6.03
C SER A 166 -2.17 7.30 7.17
N TRP A 167 -1.08 6.50 7.11
CA TRP A 167 -0.72 5.52 8.11
C TRP A 167 0.28 6.03 9.15
N VAL A 168 0.80 7.26 9.00
CA VAL A 168 1.86 7.84 9.84
C VAL A 168 1.55 7.79 11.34
N SER A 169 0.30 8.07 11.72
CA SER A 169 -0.19 8.05 13.11
C SER A 169 -0.32 6.64 13.71
N TYR A 170 -0.34 5.61 12.87
CA TYR A 170 -0.29 4.21 13.30
C TYR A 170 1.15 3.67 13.31
N CYS A 171 1.99 4.17 12.41
CA CYS A 171 3.34 3.66 12.13
C CYS A 171 4.43 4.41 12.89
N CYS A 172 4.25 4.62 14.21
CA CYS A 172 5.22 5.27 15.09
C CYS A 172 5.69 6.68 14.61
N ASN A 173 4.80 7.45 13.97
CA ASN A 173 5.07 8.74 13.33
C ASN A 173 6.04 8.69 12.13
N MET A 174 6.31 7.51 11.58
CA MET A 174 7.04 7.32 10.32
C MET A 174 6.04 7.08 9.18
N VAL A 175 6.28 7.68 8.01
CA VAL A 175 5.53 7.36 6.79
C VAL A 175 6.15 6.10 6.17
N PRO A 176 5.39 5.02 5.94
CA PRO A 176 5.92 3.84 5.26
C PRO A 176 6.18 4.12 3.78
N GLU A 177 7.31 3.67 3.24
CA GLU A 177 7.65 3.83 1.83
C GLU A 177 7.54 2.50 1.05
N GLU A 178 7.27 2.56 -0.25
CA GLU A 178 7.25 1.38 -1.12
C GLU A 178 8.59 1.18 -1.82
N PHE A 179 9.10 -0.05 -1.78
CA PHE A 179 10.28 -0.49 -2.51
C PHE A 179 9.89 -1.57 -3.50
N HIS A 180 10.24 -1.38 -4.77
CA HIS A 180 9.83 -2.27 -5.85
C HIS A 180 10.97 -3.18 -6.30
N VAL A 181 10.74 -4.49 -6.27
CA VAL A 181 11.66 -5.50 -6.80
C VAL A 181 11.03 -6.16 -8.02
N GLU A 182 11.72 -6.15 -9.15
CA GLU A 182 11.27 -6.84 -10.36
C GLU A 182 11.17 -8.34 -10.12
N PHE A 183 9.97 -8.92 -10.25
CA PHE A 183 9.72 -10.33 -9.94
C PHE A 183 10.58 -11.26 -10.81
N SER A 184 10.94 -10.86 -12.02
CA SER A 184 11.89 -11.57 -12.89
C SER A 184 13.26 -11.79 -12.23
N SER A 185 13.76 -10.82 -11.45
CA SER A 185 15.05 -10.87 -10.77
C SER A 185 15.09 -11.80 -9.55
N VAL A 186 13.92 -12.12 -8.97
CA VAL A 186 13.81 -12.94 -7.74
C VAL A 186 13.07 -14.26 -7.91
N ARG A 187 12.27 -14.45 -8.97
CA ARG A 187 11.41 -15.65 -9.19
C ARG A 187 12.15 -16.99 -9.16
N HIS A 188 13.47 -16.98 -9.32
CA HIS A 188 14.32 -18.15 -9.52
C HIS A 188 15.21 -18.47 -8.30
N LEU A 189 15.26 -17.57 -7.32
CA LEU A 189 16.08 -17.73 -6.11
C LEU A 189 15.50 -18.80 -5.19
N SER A 190 16.33 -19.61 -4.56
CA SER A 190 15.91 -20.43 -3.41
C SER A 190 15.43 -19.55 -2.24
N PRO A 191 14.72 -20.10 -1.23
CA PRO A 191 14.41 -19.37 -0.01
C PRO A 191 15.65 -18.73 0.62
N GLN A 192 16.74 -19.50 0.75
CA GLN A 192 18.03 -19.02 1.26
C GLN A 192 18.60 -17.86 0.42
N GLN A 193 18.65 -18.00 -0.91
CA GLN A 193 19.16 -16.95 -1.81
C GLN A 193 18.30 -15.67 -1.78
N PHE A 194 16.99 -15.81 -1.55
CA PHE A 194 16.11 -14.65 -1.38
C PHE A 194 16.41 -13.91 -0.07
N VAL A 195 16.60 -14.63 1.04
CA VAL A 195 16.95 -14.02 2.34
C VAL A 195 18.37 -13.44 2.32
N GLU A 196 19.31 -14.10 1.63
CA GLU A 196 20.64 -13.57 1.35
C GLU A 196 20.61 -12.24 0.60
N LYS A 197 19.75 -12.11 -0.41
CA LYS A 197 19.53 -10.85 -1.14
C LYS A 197 19.00 -9.74 -0.23
N LEU A 198 18.08 -10.05 0.69
CA LEU A 198 17.59 -9.08 1.67
C LEU A 198 18.71 -8.61 2.62
N SER A 199 19.48 -9.55 3.18
CA SER A 199 20.56 -9.28 4.15
C SER A 199 21.76 -8.56 3.51
N LYS A 200 22.30 -9.07 2.39
CA LYS A 200 23.60 -8.63 1.84
C LYS A 200 23.47 -7.52 0.79
N GLU A 201 22.50 -7.62 -0.11
CA GLU A 201 22.32 -6.63 -1.18
C GLU A 201 21.44 -5.46 -0.75
N LEU A 202 20.28 -5.73 -0.16
CA LEU A 202 19.36 -4.67 0.31
C LEU A 202 19.72 -4.13 1.71
N ARG A 203 20.56 -4.85 2.46
CA ARG A 203 21.08 -4.44 3.79
C ARG A 203 19.98 -4.09 4.79
N VAL A 204 18.83 -4.78 4.72
CA VAL A 204 17.71 -4.60 5.67
C VAL A 204 18.04 -5.24 7.02
N ARG A 205 17.49 -4.72 8.12
CA ARG A 205 17.68 -5.34 9.46
C ARG A 205 16.71 -6.48 9.74
N GLY A 206 15.57 -6.49 9.05
CA GLY A 206 14.53 -7.47 9.35
C GLY A 206 13.34 -7.42 8.41
N VAL A 207 12.46 -8.41 8.58
CA VAL A 207 11.30 -8.66 7.72
C VAL A 207 10.01 -8.77 8.53
N VAL A 208 8.89 -8.38 7.93
CA VAL A 208 7.54 -8.66 8.45
C VAL A 208 6.73 -9.40 7.41
N ALA A 209 6.08 -10.49 7.79
CA ALA A 209 5.25 -11.30 6.90
C ALA A 209 4.00 -11.82 7.63
N GLY A 210 2.97 -12.18 6.87
CA GLY A 210 1.81 -12.90 7.42
C GLY A 210 2.11 -14.39 7.63
N GLU A 211 1.39 -15.03 8.55
CA GLU A 211 1.50 -16.47 8.84
C GLU A 211 1.33 -17.38 7.61
N ASN A 212 0.56 -16.94 6.60
CA ASN A 212 0.32 -17.63 5.34
C ASN A 212 1.31 -17.24 4.23
N TYR A 213 2.41 -16.52 4.53
CA TYR A 213 3.38 -16.07 3.54
C TYR A 213 4.22 -17.23 2.98
N ARG A 214 4.50 -17.18 1.67
CA ARG A 214 5.30 -18.16 0.94
C ARG A 214 6.26 -17.45 -0.02
N PHE A 215 7.48 -17.97 -0.18
CA PHE A 215 8.54 -17.31 -0.95
C PHE A 215 9.54 -18.29 -1.58
N GLY A 216 10.54 -17.74 -2.28
CA GLY A 216 11.51 -18.51 -3.06
C GLY A 216 10.90 -19.18 -4.30
N TYR A 217 11.74 -19.89 -5.05
CA TYR A 217 11.38 -20.59 -6.28
C TYR A 217 10.20 -21.53 -6.05
N LYS A 218 9.15 -21.38 -6.88
CA LYS A 218 7.87 -22.13 -6.76
C LYS A 218 7.22 -22.06 -5.38
N ALA A 219 7.43 -20.97 -4.63
CA ALA A 219 6.87 -20.77 -3.29
C ALA A 219 7.30 -21.83 -2.25
N ALA A 220 8.51 -22.38 -2.43
CA ALA A 220 9.07 -23.46 -1.61
C ALA A 220 9.15 -23.13 -0.11
N GLY A 221 9.56 -21.89 0.23
CA GLY A 221 9.72 -21.45 1.62
C GLY A 221 8.42 -20.92 2.25
N ASP A 222 8.35 -20.97 3.58
CA ASP A 222 7.22 -20.50 4.39
C ASP A 222 7.62 -19.65 5.60
N ALA A 223 6.64 -19.18 6.37
CA ALA A 223 6.87 -18.32 7.53
C ALA A 223 7.82 -18.90 8.59
N LEU A 224 7.93 -20.22 8.74
CA LEU A 224 8.86 -20.86 9.68
C LEU A 224 10.28 -20.99 9.10
N GLU A 225 10.39 -21.26 7.80
CA GLU A 225 11.67 -21.23 7.08
C GLU A 225 12.24 -19.81 7.01
N LEU A 226 11.36 -18.79 6.84
CA LEU A 226 11.73 -17.38 6.84
C LEU A 226 12.38 -16.96 8.17
N ILE A 227 11.81 -17.36 9.31
CA ILE A 227 12.39 -17.05 10.63
C ILE A 227 13.82 -17.61 10.74
N LYS A 228 14.01 -18.89 10.42
CA LYS A 228 15.32 -19.57 10.53
C LYS A 228 16.37 -18.93 9.63
N LEU A 229 16.03 -18.70 8.37
CA LEU A 229 16.94 -18.07 7.42
C LEU A 229 17.25 -16.62 7.80
N CYS A 230 16.30 -15.86 8.37
CA CYS A 230 16.59 -14.54 8.89
C CYS A 230 17.58 -14.60 10.07
N GLU A 231 17.38 -15.52 11.03
CA GLU A 231 18.30 -15.75 12.15
C GLU A 231 19.72 -16.12 11.67
N GLU A 232 19.84 -17.06 10.72
CA GLU A 232 21.11 -17.45 10.08
C GLU A 232 21.85 -16.28 9.39
N TYR A 233 21.10 -15.30 8.86
CA TYR A 233 21.64 -14.12 8.16
C TYR A 233 21.65 -12.84 9.03
N GLY A 234 21.47 -12.97 10.35
CA GLY A 234 21.56 -11.86 11.32
C GLY A 234 20.43 -10.83 11.24
N MET A 235 19.26 -11.23 10.73
CA MET A 235 18.08 -10.37 10.55
C MET A 235 16.92 -10.75 11.51
N GLU A 236 16.14 -9.76 11.90
CA GLU A 236 14.90 -9.93 12.65
C GLU A 236 13.76 -10.46 11.74
N ALA A 237 12.88 -11.31 12.26
CA ALA A 237 11.72 -11.83 11.52
C ALA A 237 10.43 -11.79 12.35
N TYR A 238 9.45 -11.04 11.87
CA TYR A 238 8.16 -10.84 12.54
C TYR A 238 7.02 -11.48 11.72
N ILE A 239 6.51 -12.62 12.19
CA ILE A 239 5.35 -13.29 11.59
C ILE A 239 4.08 -12.86 12.32
N ILE A 240 3.14 -12.25 11.59
CA ILE A 240 1.88 -11.73 12.13
C ILE A 240 0.68 -12.60 11.71
N LYS A 241 -0.36 -12.59 12.53
CA LYS A 241 -1.64 -13.21 12.19
C LYS A 241 -2.39 -12.41 11.13
N SER A 242 -3.20 -13.11 10.36
CA SER A 242 -4.09 -12.56 9.34
C SER A 242 -5.12 -11.62 9.98
N VAL A 243 -5.23 -10.39 9.46
CA VAL A 243 -6.29 -9.48 9.89
C VAL A 243 -7.62 -9.96 9.31
N MET A 244 -8.61 -10.12 10.19
CA MET A 244 -9.95 -10.62 9.84
C MET A 244 -10.95 -9.46 9.72
N ASP A 245 -11.96 -9.63 8.88
CA ASP A 245 -13.10 -8.73 8.77
C ASP A 245 -14.14 -8.96 9.89
N LYS A 246 -14.99 -7.96 10.10
CA LYS A 246 -16.04 -7.98 11.14
C LYS A 246 -17.17 -8.96 10.78
N ASN A 247 -17.29 -9.29 9.50
CA ASN A 247 -18.37 -10.11 8.93
C ASN A 247 -18.00 -11.59 8.73
N SER A 248 -16.86 -12.03 9.28
CA SER A 248 -16.25 -13.37 9.13
C SER A 248 -17.21 -14.54 9.40
N ALA A 249 -18.22 -14.35 10.25
CA ALA A 249 -19.31 -15.29 10.48
C ALA A 249 -20.05 -15.72 9.19
N ASN A 250 -20.23 -14.83 8.22
CA ASN A 250 -21.24 -15.00 7.16
C ASN A 250 -20.71 -15.44 5.79
N VAL A 251 -19.40 -15.33 5.51
CA VAL A 251 -18.88 -15.48 4.14
C VAL A 251 -18.48 -16.92 3.80
N THR A 252 -19.24 -17.57 2.91
CA THR A 252 -19.04 -18.95 2.45
C THR A 252 -18.03 -19.11 1.30
N SER A 253 -17.51 -18.01 0.74
CA SER A 253 -16.79 -18.03 -0.55
C SER A 253 -15.34 -18.53 -0.53
N SER A 254 -14.75 -18.83 0.64
CA SER A 254 -13.38 -19.40 0.69
C SER A 254 -13.41 -20.91 0.67
N SER A 255 -12.62 -21.51 -0.23
CA SER A 255 -12.36 -22.95 -0.27
C SER A 255 -11.57 -23.47 0.92
N ASN A 256 -10.84 -22.59 1.62
CA ASN A 256 -10.09 -22.90 2.84
C ASN A 256 -10.80 -22.31 4.07
N PRO A 257 -11.34 -23.15 4.99
CA PRO A 257 -12.00 -22.66 6.21
C PRO A 257 -11.14 -21.74 7.08
N LYS A 258 -9.80 -21.87 7.02
CA LYS A 258 -8.85 -21.00 7.73
C LYS A 258 -8.76 -19.57 7.19
N GLU A 259 -9.14 -19.33 5.93
CA GLU A 259 -9.09 -18.02 5.28
C GLU A 259 -10.45 -17.31 5.29
N ARG A 260 -11.47 -17.93 5.89
CA ARG A 260 -12.83 -17.37 6.01
C ARG A 260 -12.83 -16.12 6.88
N GLY A 261 -12.87 -14.97 6.22
CA GLY A 261 -12.87 -13.65 6.84
C GLY A 261 -11.52 -12.91 6.75
N GLN A 262 -10.46 -13.53 6.25
CA GLN A 262 -9.17 -12.84 6.09
C GLN A 262 -9.30 -11.68 5.09
N VAL A 263 -8.90 -10.48 5.52
CA VAL A 263 -8.82 -9.29 4.65
C VAL A 263 -7.76 -9.53 3.59
N SER A 264 -8.16 -9.48 2.32
CA SER A 264 -7.29 -9.71 1.17
C SER A 264 -7.62 -8.79 0.00
N SER A 265 -6.65 -8.58 -0.90
CA SER A 265 -6.86 -7.78 -2.11
C SER A 265 -7.85 -8.44 -3.09
N THR A 266 -8.07 -9.76 -2.98
CA THR A 266 -9.14 -10.47 -3.70
C THR A 266 -10.51 -10.02 -3.21
N ARG A 267 -10.74 -10.01 -1.89
CA ARG A 267 -12.04 -9.59 -1.31
C ARG A 267 -12.39 -8.13 -1.58
N VAL A 268 -11.38 -7.25 -1.63
CA VAL A 268 -11.59 -5.86 -2.06
C VAL A 268 -12.06 -5.78 -3.52
N ARG A 269 -11.52 -6.63 -4.41
CA ARG A 269 -11.97 -6.70 -5.81
C ARG A 269 -13.37 -7.32 -5.94
N GLU A 270 -13.70 -8.34 -5.13
CA GLU A 270 -15.05 -8.91 -5.04
C GLU A 270 -16.08 -7.87 -4.57
N ALA A 271 -15.78 -7.13 -3.50
CA ALA A 271 -16.63 -6.09 -2.95
C ALA A 271 -16.84 -4.92 -3.94
N LEU A 272 -15.78 -4.48 -4.63
CA LEU A 272 -15.88 -3.50 -5.73
C LEU A 272 -16.73 -4.04 -6.90
N ALA A 273 -16.60 -5.32 -7.26
CA ALA A 273 -17.34 -5.94 -8.36
C ALA A 273 -18.84 -6.11 -8.08
N VAL A 274 -19.26 -6.19 -6.81
CA VAL A 274 -20.68 -6.13 -6.43
C VAL A 274 -21.19 -4.71 -6.14
N GLY A 275 -20.29 -3.76 -5.84
CA GLY A 275 -20.59 -2.35 -5.54
C GLY A 275 -20.82 -2.05 -4.06
N ASP A 276 -20.42 -2.95 -3.14
CA ASP A 276 -20.60 -2.75 -1.69
C ASP A 276 -19.51 -1.82 -1.13
N MET A 277 -19.71 -0.51 -1.31
CA MET A 277 -18.73 0.49 -0.90
C MET A 277 -18.49 0.54 0.61
N ALA A 278 -19.51 0.23 1.42
CA ALA A 278 -19.35 0.15 2.87
C ALA A 278 -18.40 -1.00 3.28
N TYR A 279 -18.53 -2.17 2.64
CA TYR A 279 -17.61 -3.28 2.89
C TYR A 279 -16.22 -3.06 2.26
N VAL A 280 -16.13 -2.37 1.10
CA VAL A 280 -14.84 -1.89 0.57
C VAL A 280 -14.15 -0.97 1.58
N SER A 281 -14.86 0.00 2.17
CA SER A 281 -14.34 0.90 3.20
C SER A 281 -13.88 0.16 4.45
N GLU A 282 -14.60 -0.88 4.89
CA GLU A 282 -14.20 -1.74 6.01
C GLU A 282 -12.87 -2.45 5.73
N LEU A 283 -12.75 -3.11 4.57
CA LEU A 283 -11.53 -3.84 4.17
C LEU A 283 -10.34 -2.91 3.94
N LEU A 284 -10.56 -1.75 3.31
CA LEU A 284 -9.51 -0.76 3.05
C LEU A 284 -9.13 0.05 4.30
N GLY A 285 -10.02 0.16 5.28
CA GLY A 285 -9.87 1.03 6.45
C GLY A 285 -9.78 2.52 6.11
N ARG A 286 -10.42 2.90 4.99
CA ARG A 286 -10.58 4.23 4.39
C ARG A 286 -11.59 4.12 3.24
N GLN A 287 -12.16 5.23 2.78
CA GLN A 287 -12.97 5.26 1.55
C GLN A 287 -12.16 4.85 0.31
N HIS A 288 -12.83 4.27 -0.69
CA HIS A 288 -12.22 3.99 -1.99
C HIS A 288 -12.08 5.29 -2.79
N ARG A 289 -10.86 5.59 -3.26
CA ARG A 289 -10.60 6.73 -4.14
C ARG A 289 -10.42 6.24 -5.57
N LEU A 290 -11.33 6.61 -6.46
CA LEU A 290 -11.20 6.44 -7.89
C LEU A 290 -10.45 7.64 -8.46
N ILE A 291 -9.51 7.42 -9.37
CA ILE A 291 -8.81 8.49 -10.09
C ILE A 291 -8.95 8.27 -11.59
N LEU A 292 -9.49 9.28 -12.26
CA LEU A 292 -9.48 9.37 -13.72
C LEU A 292 -8.44 10.40 -14.15
N LYS A 293 -7.83 10.20 -15.31
CA LYS A 293 -6.89 11.15 -15.91
C LYS A 293 -7.27 11.48 -17.35
N ALA A 294 -7.47 12.76 -17.64
CA ALA A 294 -7.63 13.25 -19.00
C ALA A 294 -6.32 13.08 -19.79
N THR A 295 -6.45 12.79 -21.08
CA THR A 295 -5.33 12.63 -22.03
C THR A 295 -5.48 13.58 -23.21
N ASN A 296 -4.48 13.61 -24.10
CA ASN A 296 -4.54 14.43 -25.31
C ASN A 296 -5.61 13.93 -26.31
N GLN A 297 -6.02 12.66 -26.22
CA GLN A 297 -6.99 12.02 -27.10
C GLN A 297 -8.38 11.88 -26.45
N GLU A 298 -8.43 11.80 -25.12
CA GLU A 298 -9.67 11.63 -24.34
C GLU A 298 -9.75 12.71 -23.26
N ARG A 299 -10.67 13.66 -23.44
CA ARG A 299 -10.96 14.72 -22.46
C ARG A 299 -12.27 14.44 -21.75
N PHE A 300 -12.43 15.05 -20.58
CA PHE A 300 -13.73 15.06 -19.90
C PHE A 300 -14.67 16.01 -20.64
N ALA A 301 -15.91 15.60 -20.87
CA ALA A 301 -16.98 16.51 -21.29
C ALA A 301 -17.53 17.19 -20.02
N VAL A 302 -17.52 18.52 -20.00
CA VAL A 302 -17.85 19.32 -18.81
C VAL A 302 -19.02 20.24 -19.13
N GLU A 303 -20.09 20.07 -18.36
CA GLU A 303 -21.26 20.92 -18.28
C GLU A 303 -21.26 21.60 -16.89
N GLN A 304 -22.10 22.62 -16.69
CA GLN A 304 -22.12 23.45 -15.47
C GLN A 304 -22.10 22.65 -14.15
N HIS A 305 -22.87 21.57 -14.09
CA HIS A 305 -23.03 20.70 -12.91
C HIS A 305 -22.61 19.23 -13.14
N LYS A 306 -21.96 18.92 -14.26
CA LYS A 306 -21.68 17.54 -14.68
C LYS A 306 -20.34 17.39 -15.40
N VAL A 307 -19.53 16.44 -14.93
CA VAL A 307 -18.28 15.99 -15.59
C VAL A 307 -18.46 14.56 -16.06
N SER A 308 -18.27 14.31 -17.36
CA SER A 308 -18.41 12.98 -17.98
C SER A 308 -17.07 12.53 -18.56
N ALA A 309 -16.55 11.40 -18.07
CA ALA A 309 -15.21 10.91 -18.39
C ALA A 309 -15.25 9.46 -18.92
N PRO A 310 -14.58 9.13 -20.03
CA PRO A 310 -14.45 7.75 -20.51
C PRO A 310 -13.83 6.81 -19.48
N LYS A 311 -14.27 5.54 -19.44
CA LYS A 311 -13.67 4.49 -18.61
C LYS A 311 -12.21 4.21 -18.97
N SER A 312 -11.77 4.52 -20.19
CA SER A 312 -10.37 4.49 -20.62
C SER A 312 -9.48 5.50 -19.90
N CYS A 313 -10.04 6.55 -19.29
CA CYS A 313 -9.32 7.47 -18.42
C CYS A 313 -9.05 6.91 -17.00
N LEU A 314 -9.55 5.73 -16.63
CA LEU A 314 -9.39 5.14 -15.29
C LEU A 314 -7.94 4.74 -14.98
N LEU A 315 -7.40 5.21 -13.85
CA LEU A 315 -6.08 4.79 -13.35
C LEU A 315 -6.13 3.66 -12.31
N ASN A 316 -7.32 3.32 -11.81
CA ASN A 316 -7.54 2.21 -10.89
C ASN A 316 -8.94 1.61 -11.04
N LEU A 317 -9.17 0.48 -10.37
CA LEU A 317 -10.40 -0.29 -10.43
C LEU A 317 -11.61 0.54 -9.93
N ALA A 318 -12.52 0.87 -10.85
CA ALA A 318 -13.84 1.38 -10.52
C ALA A 318 -14.67 0.31 -9.79
N PRO A 319 -15.61 0.72 -8.91
CA PRO A 319 -16.66 -0.18 -8.47
C PRO A 319 -17.63 -0.49 -9.62
N LYS A 320 -18.57 -1.40 -9.36
CA LYS A 320 -19.62 -1.85 -10.28
C LYS A 320 -20.38 -0.68 -10.93
N GLU A 321 -20.90 -0.93 -12.14
CA GLU A 321 -21.87 -0.05 -12.80
C GLU A 321 -23.12 0.17 -11.92
N GLY A 322 -23.52 1.43 -11.76
CA GLY A 322 -24.54 1.85 -10.79
C GLY A 322 -24.49 3.35 -10.47
N LEU A 323 -25.41 3.78 -9.59
CA LEU A 323 -25.47 5.12 -9.00
C LEU A 323 -24.90 5.08 -7.57
N TYR A 324 -24.06 6.05 -7.24
CA TYR A 324 -23.47 6.25 -5.92
C TYR A 324 -23.77 7.69 -5.47
N GLU A 325 -24.67 7.86 -4.50
CA GLU A 325 -25.21 9.17 -4.11
C GLU A 325 -24.32 9.94 -3.13
N LYS A 326 -23.42 9.24 -2.43
CA LYS A 326 -22.62 9.76 -1.31
C LYS A 326 -21.13 9.78 -1.70
N CYS A 327 -20.78 10.56 -2.72
CA CYS A 327 -19.41 10.72 -3.19
C CYS A 327 -18.86 12.11 -2.89
N SER A 328 -17.54 12.21 -2.84
CA SER A 328 -16.80 13.46 -2.63
C SER A 328 -15.78 13.66 -3.74
N LEU A 329 -15.97 14.72 -4.53
CA LEU A 329 -15.08 15.18 -5.58
C LEU A 329 -14.02 16.12 -4.99
N LEU A 330 -12.76 15.90 -5.34
CA LEU A 330 -11.63 16.64 -4.78
C LEU A 330 -11.02 17.59 -5.81
N LEU A 331 -11.12 18.89 -5.54
CA LEU A 331 -10.79 19.97 -6.48
C LEU A 331 -9.56 20.74 -5.97
N GLY A 332 -8.38 20.42 -6.50
CA GLY A 332 -7.12 20.99 -6.02
C GLY A 332 -6.67 20.38 -4.69
N GLN A 333 -6.22 21.21 -3.75
CA GLN A 333 -5.65 20.75 -2.47
C GLN A 333 -6.68 20.70 -1.31
N GLU A 334 -7.67 21.60 -1.28
CA GLU A 334 -8.54 21.78 -0.11
C GLU A 334 -10.06 21.78 -0.41
N ASN A 335 -10.49 22.01 -1.66
CA ASN A 335 -11.92 22.06 -1.97
C ASN A 335 -12.49 20.65 -2.12
N VAL A 336 -13.35 20.26 -1.17
CA VAL A 336 -14.11 19.00 -1.19
C VAL A 336 -15.56 19.29 -1.53
N VAL A 337 -16.06 18.74 -2.63
CA VAL A 337 -17.41 18.96 -3.15
C VAL A 337 -18.21 17.67 -3.08
N GLN A 338 -19.41 17.70 -2.48
CA GLN A 338 -20.30 16.53 -2.51
C GLN A 338 -20.86 16.32 -3.92
N CYS A 339 -20.91 15.07 -4.36
CA CYS A 339 -21.40 14.70 -5.68
C CYS A 339 -22.11 13.35 -5.68
N ARG A 340 -22.93 13.12 -6.69
CA ARG A 340 -23.40 11.79 -7.08
C ARG A 340 -22.59 11.30 -8.28
N VAL A 341 -22.35 10.00 -8.35
CA VAL A 341 -21.55 9.37 -9.42
C VAL A 341 -22.36 8.27 -10.08
N VAL A 342 -22.47 8.32 -11.41
CA VAL A 342 -23.09 7.27 -12.23
C VAL A 342 -22.01 6.61 -13.08
N ILE A 343 -21.83 5.31 -12.90
CA ILE A 343 -20.89 4.49 -13.68
C ILE A 343 -21.70 3.64 -14.66
N ASP A 344 -21.53 3.88 -15.97
CA ASP A 344 -22.15 3.07 -17.03
C ASP A 344 -21.10 2.24 -17.79
N LYS A 345 -21.49 1.57 -18.88
CA LYS A 345 -20.61 0.69 -19.67
C LYS A 345 -19.41 1.38 -20.33
N LYS A 346 -19.45 2.70 -20.52
CA LYS A 346 -18.45 3.50 -21.24
C LYS A 346 -17.90 4.67 -20.43
N PHE A 347 -18.67 5.22 -19.50
CA PHE A 347 -18.38 6.49 -18.82
C PHE A 347 -18.50 6.40 -17.30
N VAL A 348 -17.80 7.32 -16.63
CA VAL A 348 -18.07 7.76 -15.28
C VAL A 348 -18.60 9.20 -15.38
N HIS A 349 -19.82 9.42 -14.92
CA HIS A 349 -20.43 10.74 -14.77
C HIS A 349 -20.36 11.16 -13.31
N VAL A 350 -19.90 12.38 -13.05
CA VAL A 350 -19.90 13.02 -11.73
C VAL A 350 -20.81 14.23 -11.82
N GLU A 351 -21.83 14.28 -10.97
CA GLU A 351 -22.86 15.33 -10.98
C GLU A 351 -22.90 16.00 -9.60
N THR A 352 -22.92 17.33 -9.55
CA THR A 352 -22.84 18.10 -8.31
C THR A 352 -23.50 19.47 -8.41
N ASP A 353 -24.17 19.87 -7.33
CA ASP A 353 -24.88 21.14 -7.19
C ASP A 353 -23.93 22.30 -6.83
N TYR A 354 -22.64 22.19 -7.18
CA TYR A 354 -21.62 23.21 -6.94
C TYR A 354 -21.63 24.29 -8.04
N ASP A 355 -22.15 25.47 -7.73
CA ASP A 355 -22.26 26.62 -8.65
C ASP A 355 -20.91 27.23 -9.08
N GLY A 356 -19.80 26.89 -8.42
CA GLY A 356 -18.49 27.50 -8.64
C GLY A 356 -17.74 27.07 -9.92
N GLY A 357 -18.46 26.77 -11.00
CA GLY A 357 -17.89 26.60 -12.35
C GLY A 357 -16.97 25.39 -12.52
N LEU A 358 -17.54 24.18 -12.66
CA LEU A 358 -16.76 22.99 -13.05
C LEU A 358 -16.01 23.19 -14.38
N SER A 359 -16.58 23.99 -15.29
CA SER A 359 -15.98 24.46 -16.54
C SER A 359 -14.60 25.11 -16.34
N ASP A 360 -14.45 25.87 -15.26
CA ASP A 360 -13.30 26.75 -15.06
C ASP A 360 -12.17 25.97 -14.38
N ILE A 361 -12.56 25.06 -13.48
CA ILE A 361 -11.65 24.14 -12.78
C ILE A 361 -11.09 23.09 -13.74
N PHE A 362 -11.89 22.52 -14.65
CA PHE A 362 -11.46 21.48 -15.59
C PHE A 362 -11.12 21.97 -17.00
N GLY A 363 -11.45 23.23 -17.34
CA GLY A 363 -11.01 23.88 -18.57
C GLY A 363 -9.53 24.31 -18.54
N ALA A 364 -8.94 24.45 -17.35
CA ALA A 364 -7.53 24.74 -17.17
C ALA A 364 -6.65 23.53 -17.60
N PRO A 365 -5.61 23.71 -18.44
CA PRO A 365 -4.82 22.61 -19.02
C PRO A 365 -4.01 21.78 -18.01
N ASN A 366 -3.93 22.23 -16.75
CA ASN A 366 -3.19 21.57 -15.68
C ASN A 366 -4.07 20.59 -14.85
N SER A 367 -5.40 20.69 -14.94
CA SER A 367 -6.35 19.88 -14.16
C SER A 367 -6.55 18.48 -14.76
N GLN A 368 -5.44 17.75 -14.97
CA GLN A 368 -5.45 16.46 -15.67
C GLN A 368 -6.12 15.33 -14.88
N PHE A 369 -6.32 15.45 -13.57
CA PHE A 369 -6.83 14.38 -12.71
C PHE A 369 -8.20 14.71 -12.11
N LEU A 370 -9.05 13.69 -11.99
CA LEU A 370 -10.38 13.74 -11.37
C LEU A 370 -10.42 12.71 -10.22
N PRO A 371 -10.11 13.11 -8.97
CA PRO A 371 -10.12 12.22 -7.81
C PRO A 371 -11.50 12.23 -7.12
N ILE A 372 -12.09 11.05 -6.96
CA ILE A 372 -13.44 10.84 -6.45
C ILE A 372 -13.36 9.85 -5.29
N GLU A 373 -13.76 10.24 -4.08
CA GLU A 373 -13.91 9.32 -2.95
C GLU A 373 -15.36 8.85 -2.80
N PHE A 374 -15.53 7.55 -2.63
CA PHE A 374 -16.82 6.88 -2.50
C PHE A 374 -17.11 6.65 -1.02
N GLY A 375 -18.15 7.28 -0.51
CA GLY A 375 -18.65 7.09 0.85
C GLY A 375 -19.49 5.82 1.00
N ASP A 376 -19.84 5.53 2.25
CA ASP A 376 -20.52 4.30 2.63
C ASP A 376 -22.00 4.36 2.28
N SER A 377 -22.32 3.97 1.04
CA SER A 377 -23.69 3.93 0.51
C SER A 377 -24.50 2.77 1.09
N ARG A 378 -24.89 2.91 2.36
CA ARG A 378 -26.20 2.43 2.82
C ARG A 378 -27.17 3.60 2.84
N THR A 379 -28.26 3.43 2.12
CA THR A 379 -29.49 4.24 2.17
C THR A 379 -30.64 3.24 2.10
#